data_AF-K2BMA3-F1
#
_entry.id   AF-K2BMA3-F1
#
_cell.length_a   1.000
_cell.length_b   1.000
_cell.length_c   1.000
_cell.angle_alpha   90.00
_cell.angle_beta   90.00
_cell.angle_gamma   90.00
#
_symmetry.space_group_name_H-M   'P 1'
#
loop_
_entity.id
_entity.type
_entity.pdbx_description
1 polymer ?
#
loop_
_entity_poly.entity_id
_entity_poly.type
_entity_poly.pdbx_seq_one_letter_code
_entity_poly.pdbx_strand_id
1 'polypeptide(L)'
;MGDTKTDFGPRKVSLLVLGFRALAGIAGGIVGTMVLLFSVFLGASFFSTEQGVETSLNPLVIFVFMAVTFLSSCLANCVSTFLIGLTDRSKYKNLFSSMYQIFAVNLAIMILMAPIYIIVSGLDMATMAYVAAIQILLSVIASAMILEILSDAKYALLGVYNVVLGLIFASALNFALYQLVGQNPTILLFAALPVIWMMLGLFNGLVGMGYRFVYDSYGIDFLSKYVKYGRDEEEPEAEEEITEKEILGMKKDYSGGEFLKK
;
A
#
# COMPACT_ATOMS: atom_id res chain seq x y z
N MET A 1 -10.69 6.77 -35.21
CA MET A 1 -10.20 8.15 -35.30
C MET A 1 -9.65 8.50 -33.93
N GLY A 2 -8.32 8.46 -33.80
CA GLY A 2 -7.62 8.68 -32.54
C GLY A 2 -7.51 10.18 -32.27
N ASP A 3 -7.98 10.59 -31.09
CA ASP A 3 -7.85 11.95 -30.60
C ASP A 3 -6.45 12.09 -29.99
N THR A 4 -5.46 12.47 -30.81
CA THR A 4 -4.04 12.54 -30.45
C THR A 4 -3.67 13.75 -29.57
N LYS A 5 -4.66 14.46 -29.02
CA LYS A 5 -4.45 15.64 -28.16
C LYS A 5 -4.59 15.38 -26.66
N THR A 6 -4.88 14.14 -26.22
CA THR A 6 -5.06 13.83 -24.79
C THR A 6 -3.83 13.26 -24.07
N ASP A 7 -2.72 13.03 -24.75
CA ASP A 7 -1.57 12.29 -24.18
C ASP A 7 -0.58 13.15 -23.37
N PHE A 8 -0.81 14.45 -23.24
CA PHE A 8 0.02 15.32 -22.41
C PHE A 8 -0.63 15.65 -21.05
N GLY A 9 0.19 15.54 -20.01
CA GLY A 9 -0.16 15.77 -18.60
C GLY A 9 -0.59 14.53 -17.82
N PRO A 10 -0.90 14.70 -16.53
CA PRO A 10 -1.31 13.60 -15.66
C PRO A 10 -2.66 13.02 -16.09
N ARG A 11 -2.93 11.77 -15.69
CA ARG A 11 -4.15 11.05 -16.07
C ARG A 11 -5.40 11.69 -15.46
N LYS A 12 -6.48 11.74 -16.24
CA LYS A 12 -7.79 12.19 -15.77
C LYS A 12 -8.44 11.07 -14.94
N VAL A 13 -8.74 11.34 -13.68
CA VAL A 13 -9.47 10.43 -12.80
C VAL A 13 -10.93 10.90 -12.71
N SER A 14 -11.88 9.99 -12.86
CA SER A 14 -13.31 10.30 -12.69
C SER A 14 -13.76 10.10 -11.23
N LEU A 15 -14.80 10.83 -10.80
CA LEU A 15 -15.36 10.70 -9.44
C LEU A 15 -15.88 9.28 -9.16
N LEU A 16 -16.38 8.59 -10.18
CA LEU A 16 -16.85 7.22 -10.07
C LEU A 16 -15.68 6.24 -9.81
N VAL A 17 -14.54 6.43 -10.48
CA VAL A 17 -13.32 5.63 -10.20
C VAL A 17 -12.82 5.89 -8.78
N LEU A 18 -12.87 7.14 -8.33
CA LEU A 18 -12.52 7.51 -6.96
C LEU A 18 -13.39 6.79 -5.91
N GLY A 19 -14.72 6.79 -6.08
CA GLY A 19 -15.64 6.07 -5.21
C GLY A 19 -15.39 4.56 -5.19
N PHE A 20 -15.19 3.95 -6.36
CA PHE A 20 -14.88 2.52 -6.44
C PHE A 20 -13.54 2.16 -5.82
N ARG A 21 -12.52 3.01 -5.93
CA ARG A 21 -11.22 2.79 -5.26
C ARG A 21 -11.34 2.82 -3.75
N ALA A 22 -12.10 3.78 -3.21
CA ALA A 22 -12.36 3.83 -1.78
C ALA A 22 -13.10 2.57 -1.29
N LEU A 23 -14.16 2.15 -1.99
CA LEU A 23 -14.89 0.91 -1.68
C LEU A 23 -14.03 -0.35 -1.81
N ALA A 24 -13.19 -0.43 -2.84
CA ALA A 24 -12.22 -1.51 -3.04
C ALA A 24 -11.22 -1.58 -1.87
N GLY A 25 -10.72 -0.43 -1.42
CA GLY A 25 -9.86 -0.33 -0.24
C GLY A 25 -10.55 -0.80 1.03
N ILE A 26 -11.80 -0.37 1.26
CA ILE A 26 -12.61 -0.86 2.40
C ILE A 26 -12.75 -2.38 2.34
N ALA A 27 -13.17 -2.92 1.19
CA ALA A 27 -13.41 -4.35 1.03
C ALA A 27 -12.14 -5.18 1.31
N GLY A 28 -10.99 -4.77 0.79
CA GLY A 28 -9.72 -5.46 1.08
C GLY A 28 -9.28 -5.30 2.53
N GLY A 29 -9.43 -4.13 3.14
CA GLY A 29 -9.15 -3.92 4.55
C GLY A 29 -10.05 -4.77 5.47
N ILE A 30 -11.33 -4.94 5.13
CA ILE A 30 -12.27 -5.81 5.85
C ILE A 30 -11.76 -7.26 5.84
N VAL A 31 -11.22 -7.76 4.72
CA VAL A 31 -10.70 -9.13 4.65
C VAL A 31 -9.58 -9.35 5.66
N GLY A 32 -8.62 -8.43 5.77
CA GLY A 32 -7.57 -8.55 6.79
C GLY A 32 -8.09 -8.39 8.21
N THR A 33 -9.02 -7.46 8.45
CA THR A 33 -9.68 -7.31 9.76
C THR A 33 -10.43 -8.57 10.16
N MET A 34 -11.12 -9.24 9.23
CA MET A 34 -11.79 -10.51 9.49
C MET A 34 -10.80 -11.58 9.95
N VAL A 35 -9.64 -11.69 9.30
CA VAL A 35 -8.59 -12.63 9.71
C VAL A 35 -8.09 -12.32 11.11
N LEU A 36 -7.80 -11.05 11.43
CA LEU A 36 -7.43 -10.63 12.80
C LEU A 36 -8.51 -11.01 13.81
N LEU A 37 -9.77 -10.74 13.49
CA LEU A 37 -10.90 -11.01 14.36
C LEU A 37 -11.04 -12.50 14.63
N PHE A 38 -11.02 -13.35 13.60
CA PHE A 38 -11.06 -14.81 13.74
C PHE A 38 -9.91 -15.30 14.63
N SER A 39 -8.72 -14.77 14.43
CA SER A 39 -7.55 -15.17 15.23
C SER A 39 -7.62 -14.69 16.68
N VAL A 40 -8.16 -13.50 16.94
CA VAL A 40 -8.41 -13.04 18.32
C VAL A 40 -9.45 -13.93 19.01
N PHE A 41 -10.53 -14.32 18.31
CA PHE A 41 -11.55 -15.23 18.87
C PHE A 41 -11.00 -16.63 19.15
N LEU A 42 -10.21 -17.19 18.23
CA LEU A 42 -9.54 -18.46 18.44
C LEU A 42 -8.56 -18.36 19.61
N GLY A 43 -7.71 -17.32 19.63
CA GLY A 43 -6.78 -17.06 20.71
C GLY A 43 -7.46 -16.97 22.06
N ALA A 44 -8.50 -16.13 22.19
CA ALA A 44 -9.26 -15.99 23.43
C ALA A 44 -9.82 -17.33 23.93
N SER A 45 -10.26 -18.21 23.02
CA SER A 45 -10.80 -19.53 23.36
C SER A 45 -9.73 -20.51 23.87
N PHE A 46 -8.48 -20.40 23.40
CA PHE A 46 -7.36 -21.20 23.90
C PHE A 46 -6.78 -20.64 25.19
N PHE A 47 -6.69 -19.30 25.32
CA PHE A 47 -6.05 -18.61 26.44
C PHE A 47 -6.92 -18.43 27.69
N SER A 48 -8.25 -18.45 27.57
CA SER A 48 -9.14 -18.39 28.74
C SER A 48 -9.00 -19.58 29.70
N THR A 49 -8.27 -20.62 29.30
CA THR A 49 -8.10 -21.87 30.03
C THR A 49 -6.88 -21.89 30.97
N GLU A 50 -5.95 -20.93 30.84
CA GLU A 50 -4.71 -20.86 31.64
C GLU A 50 -4.66 -19.60 32.52
N GLN A 51 -5.62 -19.42 33.43
CA GLN A 51 -5.50 -18.43 34.53
C GLN A 51 -4.65 -19.00 35.67
N GLY A 52 -3.38 -19.30 35.39
CA GLY A 52 -2.43 -19.89 36.33
C GLY A 52 -1.06 -19.20 36.33
N VAL A 53 -0.95 -18.07 37.05
CA VAL A 53 0.22 -17.56 37.81
C VAL A 53 1.58 -17.33 37.12
N GLU A 54 1.81 -17.61 35.84
CA GLU A 54 3.05 -17.16 35.16
C GLU A 54 2.81 -15.98 34.21
N THR A 55 3.39 -14.82 34.55
CA THR A 55 3.40 -13.57 33.76
C THR A 55 4.30 -13.63 32.52
N SER A 56 4.90 -14.78 32.22
CA SER A 56 5.68 -15.03 31.00
C SER A 56 4.77 -15.52 29.88
N LEU A 57 4.67 -14.73 28.82
CA LEU A 57 3.95 -15.13 27.61
C LEU A 57 4.63 -16.35 26.98
N ASN A 58 3.88 -17.44 26.79
CA ASN A 58 4.41 -18.64 26.14
C ASN A 58 4.90 -18.29 24.71
N PRO A 59 6.14 -18.62 24.32
CA PRO A 59 6.72 -18.33 23.00
C PRO A 59 5.83 -18.74 21.82
N LEU A 60 5.04 -19.80 21.98
CA LEU A 60 4.09 -20.26 20.98
C LEU A 60 3.00 -19.22 20.70
N VAL A 61 2.56 -18.48 21.72
CA VAL A 61 1.55 -17.41 21.60
C VAL A 61 2.07 -16.25 20.78
N ILE A 62 3.31 -15.85 21.04
CA ILE A 62 3.98 -14.77 20.29
C ILE A 62 4.14 -15.16 18.82
N PHE A 63 4.55 -16.40 18.56
CA PHE A 63 4.67 -16.90 17.19
C PHE A 63 3.32 -16.91 16.46
N VAL A 64 2.27 -17.42 17.11
CA VAL A 64 0.91 -17.42 16.53
C VAL A 64 0.42 -15.98 16.30
N PHE A 65 0.61 -15.07 17.26
CA PHE A 65 0.20 -13.68 17.14
C PHE A 65 0.92 -12.95 15.99
N MET A 66 2.24 -13.18 15.85
CA MET A 66 3.04 -12.67 14.75
C MET A 66 2.56 -13.20 13.39
N ALA A 67 2.34 -14.52 13.29
CA ALA A 67 1.86 -15.16 12.07
C ALA A 67 0.47 -14.66 11.64
N VAL A 68 -0.43 -14.48 12.60
CA VAL A 68 -1.77 -13.92 12.40
C VAL A 68 -1.70 -12.47 11.92
N THR A 69 -0.88 -11.65 12.58
CA THR A 69 -0.72 -10.24 12.23
C THR A 69 -0.18 -10.12 10.80
N PHE A 70 0.82 -10.94 10.45
CA PHE A 70 1.34 -11.04 9.09
C PHE A 70 0.27 -11.48 8.09
N LEU A 71 -0.46 -12.57 8.38
CA LEU A 71 -1.44 -13.10 7.46
C LEU A 71 -2.56 -12.09 7.18
N SER A 72 -3.04 -11.43 8.23
CA SER A 72 -4.04 -10.37 8.11
C SER A 72 -3.55 -9.19 7.28
N SER A 73 -2.37 -8.64 7.58
CA SER A 73 -1.84 -7.48 6.85
C SER A 73 -1.53 -7.83 5.40
N CYS A 74 -0.94 -9.00 5.16
CA CYS A 74 -0.64 -9.50 3.82
C CYS A 74 -1.91 -9.69 2.98
N LEU A 75 -2.95 -10.33 3.55
CA LEU A 75 -4.23 -10.49 2.84
C LEU A 75 -4.93 -9.16 2.59
N ALA A 76 -4.97 -8.26 3.58
CA ALA A 76 -5.52 -6.92 3.38
C ALA A 76 -4.82 -6.20 2.24
N ASN A 77 -3.49 -6.24 2.19
CA ASN A 77 -2.71 -5.54 1.19
C ASN A 77 -2.89 -6.14 -0.21
N CYS A 78 -2.83 -7.46 -0.32
CA CYS A 78 -3.01 -8.16 -1.60
C CYS A 78 -4.42 -7.96 -2.14
N VAL A 79 -5.46 -8.13 -1.31
CA VAL A 79 -6.85 -7.97 -1.74
C VAL A 79 -7.17 -6.51 -2.05
N SER A 80 -6.78 -5.56 -1.20
CA SER A 80 -7.02 -4.13 -1.47
C SER A 80 -6.35 -3.69 -2.75
N THR A 81 -5.09 -4.07 -2.96
CA THR A 81 -4.35 -3.75 -4.18
C THR A 81 -5.00 -4.40 -5.41
N PHE A 82 -5.39 -5.66 -5.32
CA PHE A 82 -6.08 -6.35 -6.40
C PHE A 82 -7.38 -5.65 -6.77
N LEU A 83 -8.24 -5.36 -5.79
CA LEU A 83 -9.52 -4.70 -6.02
C LEU A 83 -9.33 -3.28 -6.58
N ILE A 84 -8.41 -2.49 -6.01
CA ILE A 84 -8.07 -1.14 -6.51
C ILE A 84 -7.56 -1.24 -7.95
N GLY A 85 -6.69 -2.19 -8.25
CA GLY A 85 -6.17 -2.43 -9.60
C GLY A 85 -7.27 -2.76 -10.62
N LEU A 86 -8.30 -3.49 -10.20
CA LEU A 86 -9.46 -3.80 -11.05
C LEU A 86 -10.32 -2.56 -11.35
N THR A 87 -10.37 -1.57 -10.46
CA THR A 87 -11.15 -0.34 -10.68
C THR A 87 -10.58 0.54 -11.80
N ASP A 88 -9.27 0.49 -12.03
CA ASP A 88 -8.60 1.27 -13.07
C ASP A 88 -7.49 0.46 -13.75
N ARG A 89 -7.93 -0.44 -14.64
CA ARG A 89 -7.03 -1.26 -15.46
C ARG A 89 -6.11 -0.46 -16.37
N SER A 90 -6.46 0.79 -16.67
CA SER A 90 -5.64 1.63 -17.53
C SER A 90 -4.35 2.02 -16.82
N LYS A 91 -4.41 2.28 -15.51
CA LYS A 91 -3.29 2.67 -14.65
C LYS A 91 -2.53 1.43 -14.17
N TYR A 92 -3.25 0.45 -13.63
CA TYR A 92 -2.66 -0.73 -13.00
C TYR A 92 -2.50 -1.91 -13.99
N LYS A 93 -1.65 -1.73 -15.02
CA LYS A 93 -1.45 -2.75 -16.07
C LYS A 93 -0.76 -4.03 -15.57
N ASN A 94 0.15 -3.90 -14.60
CA ASN A 94 1.01 -4.98 -14.11
C ASN A 94 0.54 -5.54 -12.76
N LEU A 95 -0.78 -5.69 -12.57
CA LEU A 95 -1.40 -5.99 -11.28
C LEU A 95 -0.80 -7.23 -10.58
N PHE A 96 -0.62 -8.33 -11.31
CA PHE A 96 -0.04 -9.56 -10.73
C PHE A 96 1.42 -9.37 -10.29
N SER A 97 2.23 -8.65 -11.08
CA SER A 97 3.61 -8.34 -10.70
C SER A 97 3.64 -7.48 -9.43
N SER A 98 2.75 -6.47 -9.33
CA SER A 98 2.60 -5.68 -8.11
C SER A 98 2.19 -6.54 -6.91
N MET A 99 1.25 -7.47 -7.07
CA MET A 99 0.84 -8.38 -5.99
C MET A 99 2.00 -9.29 -5.52
N TYR A 100 2.82 -9.81 -6.42
CA TYR A 100 3.99 -10.60 -6.04
C TYR A 100 5.00 -9.78 -5.24
N GLN A 101 5.27 -8.54 -5.66
CA GLN A 101 6.17 -7.64 -4.94
C GLN A 101 5.59 -7.23 -3.57
N ILE A 102 4.28 -7.03 -3.50
CA ILE A 102 3.57 -6.78 -2.24
C ILE A 102 3.70 -7.97 -1.31
N PHE A 103 3.46 -9.19 -1.78
CA PHE A 103 3.66 -10.39 -0.97
C PHE A 103 5.10 -10.51 -0.46
N ALA A 104 6.09 -10.30 -1.36
CA ALA A 104 7.51 -10.35 -1.01
C ALA A 104 7.90 -9.29 0.03
N VAL A 105 7.43 -8.04 -0.09
CA VAL A 105 7.73 -7.00 0.89
C VAL A 105 7.08 -7.29 2.25
N ASN A 106 5.87 -7.85 2.25
CA ASN A 106 5.19 -8.23 3.48
C ASN A 106 5.96 -9.34 4.21
N LEU A 107 6.49 -10.31 3.47
CA LEU A 107 7.35 -11.37 4.02
C LEU A 107 8.66 -10.78 4.58
N ALA A 108 9.30 -9.86 3.86
CA ALA A 108 10.51 -9.19 4.32
C ALA A 108 10.25 -8.39 5.61
N ILE A 109 9.13 -7.68 5.70
CA ILE A 109 8.71 -6.95 6.91
C ILE A 109 8.47 -7.93 8.06
N MET A 110 7.84 -9.08 7.84
CA MET A 110 7.66 -10.09 8.90
C MET A 110 9.01 -10.57 9.43
N ILE A 111 9.97 -10.89 8.55
CA ILE A 111 11.32 -11.32 8.96
C ILE A 111 12.01 -10.23 9.77
N LEU A 112 11.90 -8.96 9.35
CA LEU A 112 12.48 -7.82 10.05
C LEU A 112 11.82 -7.56 11.41
N MET A 113 10.51 -7.77 11.52
CA MET A 113 9.74 -7.57 12.75
C MET A 113 9.89 -8.74 13.73
N ALA A 114 10.19 -9.95 13.27
CA ALA A 114 10.37 -11.14 14.11
C ALA A 114 11.29 -10.94 15.33
N PRO A 115 12.53 -10.38 15.19
CA PRO A 115 13.37 -10.11 16.36
C PRO A 115 12.75 -9.09 17.33
N ILE A 116 11.98 -8.12 16.83
CA ILE A 116 11.31 -7.13 17.68
C ILE A 116 10.23 -7.81 18.55
N TYR A 117 9.45 -8.74 17.98
CA TYR A 117 8.50 -9.54 18.76
C TYR A 117 9.18 -10.38 19.83
N ILE A 118 10.33 -10.98 19.52
CA ILE A 118 11.09 -11.78 20.49
C ILE A 118 11.60 -10.89 21.62
N ILE A 119 12.14 -9.70 21.34
CA ILE A 119 12.61 -8.78 22.38
C ILE A 119 11.45 -8.31 23.27
N VAL A 120 10.31 -7.96 22.67
CA VAL A 120 9.15 -7.41 23.39
C VAL A 120 8.38 -8.48 24.17
N SER A 121 8.58 -9.77 23.86
CA SER A 121 7.90 -10.89 24.53
C SER A 121 8.08 -10.92 26.06
N GLY A 122 9.20 -10.41 26.56
CA GLY A 122 9.51 -10.37 28.00
C GLY A 122 8.98 -9.13 28.74
N LEU A 123 8.24 -8.25 28.05
CA LEU A 123 7.75 -6.99 28.62
C LEU A 123 6.28 -7.12 29.06
N ASP A 124 5.35 -6.70 28.19
CA ASP A 124 3.92 -6.66 28.47
C ASP A 124 3.11 -6.92 27.19
N MET A 125 1.91 -7.48 27.34
CA MET A 125 0.97 -7.76 26.25
C MET A 125 0.55 -6.51 25.50
N ALA A 126 0.42 -5.36 26.20
CA ALA A 126 0.14 -4.08 25.54
C ALA A 126 1.27 -3.69 24.56
N THR A 127 2.52 -4.00 24.89
CA THR A 127 3.67 -3.69 24.03
C THR A 127 3.65 -4.53 22.75
N MET A 128 3.21 -5.80 22.82
CA MET A 128 3.03 -6.62 21.62
C MET A 128 1.99 -6.05 20.64
N ALA A 129 0.91 -5.46 21.16
CA ALA A 129 -0.09 -4.82 20.31
C ALA A 129 0.48 -3.61 19.55
N TYR A 130 1.37 -2.82 20.18
CA TYR A 130 2.08 -1.74 19.49
C TYR A 130 3.03 -2.25 18.40
N VAL A 131 3.76 -3.34 18.66
CA VAL A 131 4.62 -3.97 17.64
C VAL A 131 3.80 -4.45 16.45
N ALA A 132 2.64 -5.07 16.69
CA ALA A 132 1.72 -5.47 15.63
C ALA A 132 1.17 -4.28 14.83
N ALA A 133 0.80 -3.19 15.51
CA ALA A 133 0.37 -1.96 14.84
C ALA A 133 1.48 -1.40 13.94
N ILE A 134 2.73 -1.38 14.40
CA ILE A 134 3.88 -0.95 13.59
C ILE A 134 4.08 -1.87 12.38
N GLN A 135 4.01 -3.20 12.56
CA GLN A 135 4.11 -4.14 11.45
C GLN A 135 3.03 -3.88 10.40
N ILE A 136 1.77 -3.71 10.83
CA ILE A 136 0.64 -3.42 9.94
C ILE A 136 0.87 -2.11 9.20
N LEU A 137 1.28 -1.04 9.89
CA LEU A 137 1.55 0.25 9.26
C LEU A 137 2.66 0.16 8.21
N LEU A 138 3.83 -0.40 8.56
CA LEU A 138 4.94 -0.58 7.62
C LEU A 138 4.52 -1.40 6.40
N SER A 139 3.77 -2.47 6.65
CA SER A 139 3.21 -3.38 5.65
C SER A 139 2.28 -2.66 4.66
N VAL A 140 1.33 -1.87 5.17
CA VAL A 140 0.39 -1.10 4.33
C VAL A 140 1.12 -0.01 3.53
N ILE A 141 2.02 0.74 4.18
CA ILE A 141 2.80 1.82 3.54
C ILE A 141 3.64 1.26 2.39
N ALA A 142 4.42 0.21 2.64
CA ALA A 142 5.25 -0.42 1.62
C ALA A 142 4.41 -0.94 0.45
N SER A 143 3.28 -1.60 0.76
CA SER A 143 2.40 -2.16 -0.27
C SER A 143 1.77 -1.08 -1.14
N ALA A 144 1.32 0.02 -0.53
CA ALA A 144 0.75 1.15 -1.25
C ALA A 144 1.79 1.86 -2.12
N MET A 145 3.03 2.04 -1.62
CA MET A 145 4.12 2.61 -2.41
C MET A 145 4.49 1.74 -3.62
N ILE A 146 4.61 0.42 -3.45
CA ILE A 146 4.89 -0.52 -4.54
C ILE A 146 3.81 -0.43 -5.62
N LEU A 147 2.53 -0.43 -5.21
CA LEU A 147 1.42 -0.31 -6.15
C LEU A 147 1.53 0.97 -6.97
N GLU A 148 1.81 2.10 -6.32
CA GLU A 148 1.85 3.39 -6.99
C GLU A 148 3.06 3.55 -7.92
N ILE A 149 4.27 3.22 -7.43
CA ILE A 149 5.51 3.33 -8.20
C ILE A 149 5.48 2.45 -9.45
N LEU A 150 5.00 1.20 -9.33
CA LEU A 150 4.93 0.29 -10.47
C LEU A 150 3.82 0.63 -11.46
N SER A 151 2.77 1.32 -11.01
CA SER A 151 1.63 1.65 -11.86
C SER A 151 1.91 2.81 -12.81
N ASP A 152 2.71 3.79 -12.39
CA ASP A 152 3.03 4.97 -13.17
C ASP A 152 4.42 5.52 -12.81
N ALA A 153 5.44 5.00 -13.47
CA ALA A 153 6.82 5.41 -13.25
C ALA A 153 7.08 6.88 -13.64
N LYS A 154 6.29 7.45 -14.57
CA LYS A 154 6.41 8.86 -15.00
C LYS A 154 6.02 9.81 -13.87
N TYR A 155 5.00 9.44 -13.09
CA TYR A 155 4.43 10.22 -12.00
C TYR A 155 4.64 9.53 -10.64
N ALA A 156 5.75 8.82 -10.45
CA ALA A 156 6.03 8.09 -9.21
C ALA A 156 6.02 8.99 -7.96
N LEU A 157 6.52 10.23 -8.10
CA LEU A 157 6.54 11.22 -7.02
C LEU A 157 5.12 11.63 -6.59
N LEU A 158 4.20 11.78 -7.54
CA LEU A 158 2.78 11.98 -7.28
C LEU A 158 2.22 10.78 -6.48
N GLY A 159 2.58 9.56 -6.88
CA GLY A 159 2.25 8.34 -6.15
C GLY A 159 2.69 8.37 -4.68
N VAL A 160 3.92 8.81 -4.40
CA VAL A 160 4.44 8.97 -3.03
C VAL A 160 3.60 9.99 -2.24
N TYR A 161 3.29 11.15 -2.81
CA TYR A 161 2.45 12.15 -2.15
C TYR A 161 1.05 11.65 -1.86
N ASN A 162 0.46 10.86 -2.77
CA ASN A 162 -0.85 10.24 -2.57
C ASN A 162 -0.85 9.33 -1.34
N VAL A 163 0.19 8.51 -1.19
CA VAL A 163 0.33 7.58 -0.05
C VAL A 163 0.50 8.36 1.25
N VAL A 164 1.38 9.36 1.29
CA VAL A 164 1.63 10.18 2.49
C VAL A 164 0.36 10.91 2.93
N LEU A 165 -0.34 11.59 2.00
CA LEU A 165 -1.58 12.27 2.32
C LEU A 165 -2.67 11.29 2.76
N GLY A 166 -2.82 10.17 2.05
CA GLY A 166 -3.77 9.12 2.42
C GLY A 166 -3.55 8.61 3.85
N LEU A 167 -2.30 8.45 4.29
CA LEU A 167 -1.97 8.01 5.66
C LEU A 167 -2.27 9.08 6.72
N ILE A 168 -1.97 10.35 6.44
CA ILE A 168 -2.28 11.47 7.36
C ILE A 168 -3.79 11.53 7.60
N PHE A 169 -4.58 11.48 6.52
CA PHE A 169 -6.04 11.52 6.63
C PHE A 169 -6.64 10.22 7.19
N ALA A 170 -6.03 9.06 6.92
CA ALA A 170 -6.40 7.81 7.58
C ALA A 170 -6.20 7.88 9.09
N SER A 171 -5.07 8.44 9.53
CA SER A 171 -4.74 8.61 10.95
C SER A 171 -5.72 9.58 11.62
N ALA A 172 -6.00 10.71 10.97
CA ALA A 172 -6.99 11.67 11.45
C ALA A 172 -8.39 11.04 11.55
N LEU A 173 -8.82 10.26 10.56
CA LEU A 173 -10.12 9.60 10.59
C LEU A 173 -10.19 8.51 11.66
N ASN A 174 -9.15 7.68 11.81
CA ASN A 174 -9.09 6.68 12.87
C ASN A 174 -9.16 7.32 14.26
N PHE A 175 -8.47 8.45 14.47
CA PHE A 175 -8.55 9.20 15.72
C PHE A 175 -9.95 9.80 15.94
N ALA A 176 -10.59 10.34 14.90
CA ALA A 176 -11.96 10.83 14.98
C ALA A 176 -12.93 9.70 15.36
N LEU A 177 -12.83 8.53 14.74
CA LEU A 177 -13.63 7.35 15.08
C LEU A 177 -13.41 6.90 16.53
N TYR A 178 -12.16 6.90 17.00
CA TYR A 178 -11.83 6.57 18.39
C TYR A 178 -12.53 7.52 19.39
N GLN A 179 -12.54 8.82 19.12
CA GLN A 179 -13.24 9.79 19.98
C GLN A 179 -14.76 9.63 19.92
N LEU A 180 -15.32 9.40 18.73
CA LEU A 180 -16.78 9.29 18.54
C LEU A 180 -17.39 8.07 19.23
N VAL A 181 -16.64 6.96 19.35
CA VAL A 181 -17.14 5.72 19.97
C VAL A 181 -16.63 5.55 21.40
N GLY A 182 -16.38 6.65 22.10
CA GLY A 182 -16.11 6.63 23.54
C GLY A 182 -14.75 6.03 23.92
N GLN A 183 -13.72 6.23 23.11
CA GLN A 183 -12.33 5.86 23.41
C GLN A 183 -12.11 4.36 23.58
N ASN A 184 -12.85 3.53 22.85
CA ASN A 184 -12.66 2.09 22.83
C ASN A 184 -11.46 1.70 21.92
N PRO A 185 -10.35 1.15 22.47
CA PRO A 185 -9.16 0.79 21.69
C PRO A 185 -9.41 -0.34 20.69
N THR A 186 -10.41 -1.19 20.93
CA THR A 186 -10.78 -2.30 20.03
C THR A 186 -11.23 -1.78 18.67
N ILE A 187 -11.89 -0.62 18.63
CA ILE A 187 -12.36 0.00 17.38
C ILE A 187 -11.18 0.51 16.57
N LEU A 188 -10.16 1.07 17.23
CA LEU A 188 -8.96 1.55 16.57
C LEU A 188 -8.24 0.40 15.86
N LEU A 189 -8.15 -0.77 16.51
CA LEU A 189 -7.52 -1.96 15.91
C LEU A 189 -8.28 -2.50 14.70
N PHE A 190 -9.61 -2.64 14.80
CA PHE A 190 -10.39 -3.27 13.74
C PHE A 190 -10.78 -2.32 12.60
N ALA A 191 -10.92 -1.02 12.88
CA ALA A 191 -11.18 -0.01 11.85
C ALA A 191 -9.91 0.41 11.10
N ALA A 192 -8.72 0.24 11.69
CA ALA A 192 -7.46 0.72 11.10
C ALA A 192 -7.26 0.26 9.65
N LEU A 193 -7.28 -1.05 9.39
CA LEU A 193 -7.03 -1.58 8.04
C LEU A 193 -8.05 -1.09 7.00
N PRO A 194 -9.38 -1.21 7.20
CA PRO A 194 -10.39 -0.66 6.31
C PRO A 194 -10.23 0.85 6.08
N VAL A 195 -10.00 1.62 7.13
CA VAL A 195 -9.91 3.09 7.06
C VAL A 195 -8.65 3.52 6.32
N ILE A 196 -7.51 2.89 6.59
CA ILE A 196 -6.25 3.21 5.91
C ILE A 196 -6.38 2.90 4.42
N TRP A 197 -6.86 1.72 4.04
CA TRP A 197 -7.01 1.35 2.63
C TRP A 197 -8.08 2.18 1.91
N MET A 198 -9.17 2.54 2.58
CA MET A 198 -10.17 3.48 2.07
C MET A 198 -9.52 4.82 1.71
N MET A 199 -8.78 5.41 2.65
CA MET A 199 -8.15 6.72 2.47
C MET A 199 -7.04 6.68 1.43
N LEU A 200 -6.25 5.61 1.38
CA LEU A 200 -5.26 5.42 0.30
C LEU A 200 -5.94 5.37 -1.08
N GLY A 201 -7.04 4.63 -1.22
CA GLY A 201 -7.81 4.57 -2.46
C GLY A 201 -8.42 5.93 -2.85
N LEU A 202 -8.94 6.67 -1.86
CA LEU A 202 -9.55 7.98 -2.04
C LEU A 202 -8.52 9.05 -2.45
N PHE A 203 -7.45 9.20 -1.67
CA PHE A 203 -6.42 10.21 -1.90
C PHE A 203 -5.64 9.98 -3.17
N ASN A 204 -5.51 8.72 -3.61
CA ASN A 204 -4.96 8.43 -4.91
C ASN A 204 -5.69 9.15 -6.06
N GLY A 205 -7.02 9.20 -5.99
CA GLY A 205 -7.81 9.91 -6.98
C GLY A 205 -7.89 11.42 -6.71
N LEU A 206 -8.06 11.85 -5.44
CA LEU A 206 -8.16 13.28 -5.11
C LEU A 206 -6.92 14.07 -5.50
N VAL A 207 -5.74 13.56 -5.16
CA VAL A 207 -4.48 14.25 -5.45
C VAL A 207 -4.19 14.18 -6.96
N GLY A 208 -4.54 13.08 -7.63
CA GLY A 208 -4.48 13.01 -9.10
C GLY A 208 -5.38 14.03 -9.79
N MET A 209 -6.62 14.21 -9.31
CA MET A 209 -7.54 15.25 -9.81
C MET A 209 -7.00 16.66 -9.52
N GLY A 210 -6.52 16.90 -8.30
CA GLY A 210 -5.94 18.19 -7.91
C GLY A 210 -4.72 18.54 -8.76
N TYR A 211 -3.82 17.56 -8.97
CA TYR A 211 -2.66 17.75 -9.81
C TYR A 211 -3.03 18.00 -11.28
N ARG A 212 -4.03 17.29 -11.80
CA ARG A 212 -4.56 17.55 -13.15
C ARG A 212 -5.15 18.95 -13.27
N PHE A 213 -5.88 19.41 -12.26
CA PHE A 213 -6.43 20.77 -12.24
C PHE A 213 -5.33 21.85 -12.30
N VAL A 214 -4.24 21.65 -11.55
CA VAL A 214 -3.08 22.55 -11.61
C VAL A 214 -2.43 22.50 -13.00
N TYR A 215 -2.25 21.30 -13.57
CA TYR A 215 -1.71 21.16 -14.92
C TYR A 215 -2.59 21.86 -15.97
N ASP A 216 -3.91 21.66 -15.94
CA ASP A 216 -4.83 22.27 -16.90
C ASP A 216 -4.93 23.81 -16.71
N SER A 217 -4.70 24.33 -15.51
CA SER A 217 -4.75 25.77 -15.21
C SER A 217 -3.47 26.52 -15.56
N TYR A 218 -2.31 25.91 -15.30
CA TYR A 218 -1.00 26.57 -15.44
C TYR A 218 -0.18 26.05 -16.63
N GLY A 219 -0.52 24.89 -17.20
CA GLY A 219 0.20 24.26 -18.31
C GLY A 219 1.56 23.65 -17.92
N ILE A 220 1.89 23.61 -16.63
CA ILE A 220 3.21 23.20 -16.11
C ILE A 220 3.11 21.82 -15.47
N ASP A 221 3.97 20.89 -15.90
CA ASP A 221 4.08 19.52 -15.37
C ASP A 221 5.31 19.39 -14.45
N PHE A 222 5.18 19.84 -13.20
CA PHE A 222 6.30 19.90 -12.25
C PHE A 222 6.63 18.58 -11.54
N LEU A 223 5.79 17.55 -11.66
CA LEU A 223 5.97 16.26 -10.98
C LEU A 223 6.30 15.13 -11.95
N SER A 224 6.33 15.39 -13.25
CA SER A 224 6.86 14.43 -14.20
C SER A 224 8.37 14.32 -14.05
N LYS A 225 8.87 13.08 -14.00
CA LYS A 225 10.30 12.76 -14.04
C LYS A 225 11.04 13.38 -15.24
N TYR A 226 10.33 13.72 -16.31
CA TYR A 226 10.91 14.20 -17.57
C TYR A 226 11.03 15.72 -17.66
N VAL A 227 10.42 16.47 -16.74
CA VAL A 227 10.51 17.94 -16.76
C VAL A 227 11.66 18.37 -15.87
N LYS A 228 12.71 18.91 -16.49
CA LYS A 228 13.96 19.32 -15.84
C LYS A 228 13.77 20.67 -15.14
N TYR A 229 14.01 20.73 -13.82
CA TYR A 229 14.04 21.97 -13.03
C TYR A 229 15.39 22.09 -12.31
N GLY A 230 16.03 23.26 -12.42
CA GLY A 230 17.22 23.60 -11.63
C GLY A 230 18.55 23.54 -12.40
N ARG A 231 19.61 24.07 -11.77
CA ARG A 231 21.01 24.07 -12.25
C ARG A 231 21.78 22.82 -11.80
N ASP A 232 21.08 21.80 -11.33
CA ASP A 232 21.67 20.66 -10.62
C ASP A 232 22.15 19.52 -11.54
N GLU A 233 22.29 19.80 -12.84
CA GLU A 233 23.08 18.95 -13.75
C GLU A 233 24.34 19.72 -14.17
N GLU A 234 25.48 19.21 -13.71
CA GLU A 234 26.74 19.28 -14.48
C GLU A 234 26.46 18.79 -15.90
N GLU A 235 27.13 19.37 -16.90
CA GLU A 235 26.95 19.02 -18.31
C GLU A 235 26.92 17.50 -18.49
N PRO A 236 25.89 16.93 -19.14
CA PRO A 236 25.81 15.49 -19.29
C PRO A 236 27.00 15.02 -20.12
N GLU A 237 27.84 14.15 -19.55
CA GLU A 237 28.63 13.21 -20.34
C GLU A 237 27.64 12.38 -21.15
N ALA A 238 27.40 12.80 -22.39
CA ALA A 238 26.68 12.14 -23.47
C ALA A 238 26.01 10.78 -23.13
N GLU A 239 24.99 10.80 -22.27
CA GLU A 239 24.02 9.71 -22.21
C GLU A 239 23.06 9.95 -23.38
N GLU A 240 23.20 9.09 -24.38
CA GLU A 240 22.46 9.06 -25.63
C GLU A 240 20.99 9.42 -25.42
N GLU A 241 20.55 10.52 -26.05
CA GLU A 241 19.13 10.83 -26.20
C GLU A 241 18.45 9.66 -26.91
N ILE A 242 17.86 8.74 -26.14
CA ILE A 242 17.01 7.67 -26.65
C ILE A 242 15.88 8.35 -27.42
N THR A 243 16.02 8.37 -28.74
CA THR A 243 15.13 9.13 -29.62
C THR A 243 13.84 8.34 -29.81
N GLU A 244 12.72 9.02 -30.04
CA GLU A 244 11.36 8.46 -30.20
C GLU A 244 11.27 7.25 -31.16
N LYS A 245 12.20 7.14 -32.11
CA LYS A 245 12.35 5.99 -33.03
C LYS A 245 12.83 4.70 -32.35
N GLU A 246 13.64 4.77 -31.30
CA GLU A 246 14.18 3.60 -30.59
C GLU A 246 13.13 3.00 -29.65
N ILE A 247 12.31 3.83 -29.01
CA ILE A 247 11.17 3.40 -28.19
C ILE A 247 10.10 2.71 -29.07
N LEU A 248 9.87 3.21 -30.29
CA LEU A 248 8.98 2.57 -31.27
C LEU A 248 9.62 1.34 -31.96
N GLY A 249 10.95 1.21 -31.92
CA GLY A 249 11.72 0.11 -32.48
C GLY A 249 11.89 -1.09 -31.53
N MET A 250 11.73 -0.89 -30.21
CA MET A 250 11.66 -1.97 -29.22
C MET A 250 10.38 -2.80 -29.43
N LYS A 251 10.43 -3.75 -30.37
CA LYS A 251 9.49 -4.87 -30.41
C LYS A 251 9.44 -5.46 -29.01
N LYS A 252 8.24 -5.52 -28.42
CA LYS A 252 7.99 -6.23 -27.16
C LYS A 252 8.65 -7.60 -27.23
N ASP A 253 9.70 -7.78 -26.45
CA ASP A 253 10.35 -9.07 -26.31
C ASP A 253 9.42 -9.97 -25.50
N TYR A 254 8.61 -10.74 -26.23
CA TYR A 254 7.76 -11.80 -25.68
C TYR A 254 8.53 -13.13 -25.61
N SER A 255 9.86 -13.11 -25.50
CA SER A 255 10.70 -14.30 -25.39
C SER A 255 11.24 -14.52 -23.96
N GLY A 256 10.32 -14.63 -22.99
CA GLY A 256 10.65 -15.01 -21.61
C GLY A 256 10.76 -16.52 -21.38
N GLY A 257 11.20 -17.31 -22.37
CA GLY A 257 11.13 -18.79 -22.30
C GLY A 257 12.22 -19.59 -23.00
N GLU A 258 13.24 -18.96 -23.59
CA GLU A 258 14.29 -19.71 -24.32
C GLU A 258 15.47 -20.20 -23.46
N PHE A 259 15.54 -19.82 -22.18
CA PHE A 259 16.56 -20.33 -21.26
C PHE A 259 16.30 -21.77 -20.77
N LEU A 260 15.15 -22.39 -21.11
CA LEU A 260 14.82 -23.77 -20.75
C LEU A 260 15.12 -24.80 -21.86
N LYS A 261 15.75 -24.39 -22.97
CA LYS A 261 16.19 -25.29 -24.03
C LYS A 261 17.70 -25.29 -24.18
N LYS A 262 18.41 -25.78 -23.16
CA LYS A 262 19.71 -26.42 -23.29
C LYS A 262 19.86 -27.51 -22.25
#